data_AF-A0A9E2UU39-F1
#
_entry.id   AF-A0A9E2UU39-F1
#
_cell.length_a   1.000
_cell.length_b   1.000
_cell.length_c   1.000
_cell.angle_alpha   90.00
_cell.angle_beta   90.00
_cell.angle_gamma   90.00
#
_symmetry.space_group_name_H-M   'P 1'
#
loop_
_entity.id
_entity.type
_entity.pdbx_description
1 polymer ?
#
loop_
_entity_poly.entity_id
_entity_poly.type
_entity_poly.pdbx_seq_one_letter_code
_entity_poly.pdbx_strand_id
1 'polypeptide(L)'
;MNIARSLIVLFWLLMTGWLIRYEAFPRWFTASVPGYRSLFKNGPLILDTWMQIEFRNTPVGYSHTWVDSDVASPNATYTLHNQTALNIKLMGQIQGVNVIAGATLDAGYALQKFYTVVSSSVYTTRIDGRKTGDHTFTVRIRTDSGEQTVTLTVPDDVILYSPVTEMALAGLKPGESLSLRVLDPITLSISDVRVEALRREKLKSAGREQETTVLKLVYQGLETLSWMDSEGRILRQETPFGWNMTLCSAKDVLAFKQDAARADDLLMAMAVPCRGQVQNPRACQMLKIQINGASISPQDFASPRQIIADQEDRRVCLTVRAQAGPSQPAVRGSVPEALRPLLASSPALQADHPAMLRQARAIIGDETNSWVVAQAIGDWVFRVIEKKTTVSLPSALDVLARREGDCNEHTYLFVALARAAGLPARIHVGLVYSEMDGAPGAFYYHAWPSVYVGEWVELDPTLGQKTVDATHISVAQGEIADQLKLLGLMGQVSVEIVEER
;
A
#
# COMPACT_ATOMS: atom_id res chain seq x y z
N MET A 1 -5.11 -10.80 -52.39
CA MET A 1 -5.82 -10.34 -51.17
C MET A 1 -5.49 -11.18 -49.91
N ASN A 2 -5.09 -12.45 -50.04
CA ASN A 2 -4.80 -13.32 -48.88
C ASN A 2 -3.44 -13.06 -48.20
N ILE A 3 -2.40 -12.69 -48.96
CA ILE A 3 -1.04 -12.46 -48.42
C ILE A 3 -1.01 -11.28 -47.45
N ALA A 4 -1.69 -10.17 -47.77
CA ALA A 4 -1.75 -8.99 -46.90
C ALA A 4 -2.44 -9.29 -45.57
N ARG A 5 -3.51 -10.09 -45.58
CA ARG A 5 -4.21 -10.53 -44.34
C ARG A 5 -3.31 -11.44 -43.49
N SER A 6 -2.59 -12.38 -44.12
CA SER A 6 -1.63 -13.23 -43.42
C SER A 6 -0.49 -12.44 -42.80
N LEU A 7 0.01 -11.39 -43.47
CA LEU A 7 1.05 -10.51 -42.94
C LEU A 7 0.54 -9.67 -41.76
N ILE A 8 -0.70 -9.17 -41.79
CA ILE A 8 -1.30 -8.44 -40.67
C ILE A 8 -1.47 -9.36 -39.45
N VAL A 9 -1.95 -10.59 -39.64
CA VAL A 9 -2.09 -11.56 -38.54
C VAL A 9 -0.73 -11.97 -37.99
N LEU A 10 0.28 -12.17 -38.83
CA LEU A 10 1.63 -12.49 -38.39
C LEU A 10 2.26 -11.32 -37.62
N PHE A 11 2.09 -10.09 -38.09
CA PHE A 11 2.53 -8.88 -37.39
C PHE A 11 1.82 -8.73 -36.05
N TRP A 12 0.51 -8.96 -36.00
CA TRP A 12 -0.26 -8.94 -34.76
C TRP A 12 0.20 -10.02 -33.79
N LEU A 13 0.43 -11.25 -34.24
CA LEU A 13 0.97 -12.34 -33.39
C LEU A 13 2.38 -12.04 -32.90
N LEU A 14 3.23 -11.44 -33.72
CA LEU A 14 4.58 -11.00 -33.32
C LEU A 14 4.51 -9.87 -32.29
N MET A 15 3.66 -8.87 -32.51
CA MET A 15 3.46 -7.76 -31.58
C MET A 15 2.83 -8.23 -30.27
N THR A 16 1.84 -9.13 -30.31
CA THR A 16 1.23 -9.73 -29.14
C THR A 16 2.22 -10.63 -28.41
N GLY A 17 3.02 -11.43 -29.12
CA GLY A 17 4.10 -12.21 -28.52
C GLY A 17 5.16 -11.32 -27.87
N TRP A 18 5.49 -10.20 -28.50
CA TRP A 18 6.38 -9.18 -27.96
C TRP A 18 5.78 -8.46 -26.73
N LEU A 19 4.48 -8.17 -26.74
CA LEU A 19 3.77 -7.60 -25.60
C LEU A 19 3.70 -8.58 -24.42
N ILE A 20 3.34 -9.84 -24.67
CA ILE A 20 3.34 -10.92 -23.67
C ILE A 20 4.74 -11.11 -23.08
N ARG A 21 5.79 -11.00 -23.90
CA ARG A 21 7.20 -11.03 -23.46
C ARG A 21 7.50 -9.93 -22.45
N TYR A 22 6.99 -8.71 -22.66
CA TYR A 22 7.21 -7.56 -21.77
C TYR A 22 6.30 -7.57 -20.54
N GLU A 23 5.03 -7.95 -20.69
CA GLU A 23 4.03 -7.81 -19.63
C GLU A 23 3.86 -9.06 -18.76
N ALA A 24 3.82 -10.25 -19.37
CA ALA A 24 3.47 -11.48 -18.66
C ALA A 24 4.68 -12.25 -18.11
N PHE A 25 5.83 -12.22 -18.80
CA PHE A 25 7.04 -12.96 -18.41
C PHE A 25 8.33 -12.12 -18.40
N PRO A 26 8.35 -10.88 -17.87
CA PRO A 26 9.54 -10.03 -17.90
C PRO A 26 10.76 -10.72 -17.29
N ARG A 27 10.57 -11.55 -16.25
CA ARG A 27 11.62 -12.29 -15.54
C ARG A 27 12.47 -13.23 -16.42
N TRP A 28 11.94 -13.73 -17.53
CA TRP A 28 12.70 -14.61 -18.43
C TRP A 28 13.56 -13.83 -19.42
N PHE A 29 13.35 -12.53 -19.54
CA PHE A 29 13.97 -11.69 -20.57
C PHE A 29 14.66 -10.43 -20.02
N THR A 30 14.45 -10.07 -18.75
CA THR A 30 15.21 -9.05 -18.03
C THR A 30 16.22 -9.71 -17.10
N ALA A 31 17.43 -9.17 -17.02
CA ALA A 31 18.44 -9.65 -16.08
C ALA A 31 17.89 -9.60 -14.64
N SER A 32 17.99 -10.73 -13.92
CA SER A 32 17.75 -10.78 -12.48
C SER A 32 19.06 -10.55 -11.73
N VAL A 33 18.93 -10.07 -10.49
CA VAL A 33 20.05 -9.62 -9.69
C VAL A 33 20.24 -10.57 -8.48
N PRO A 34 21.47 -10.98 -8.13
CA PRO A 34 21.72 -12.00 -7.11
C PRO A 34 21.62 -11.44 -5.67
N GLY A 35 20.45 -10.91 -5.30
CA GLY A 35 20.15 -10.44 -3.95
C GLY A 35 21.11 -9.33 -3.46
N TYR A 36 21.44 -9.35 -2.17
CA TYR A 36 22.27 -8.34 -1.51
C TYR A 36 23.69 -8.22 -2.06
N ARG A 37 24.24 -9.27 -2.69
CA ARG A 37 25.57 -9.23 -3.34
C ARG A 37 25.66 -8.15 -4.42
N SER A 38 24.52 -7.78 -4.99
CA SER A 38 24.47 -6.73 -6.01
C SER A 38 24.71 -5.32 -5.48
N LEU A 39 24.41 -5.07 -4.20
CA LEU A 39 24.62 -3.76 -3.57
C LEU A 39 26.11 -3.44 -3.39
N PHE A 40 26.96 -4.47 -3.34
CA PHE A 40 28.38 -4.36 -3.01
C PHE A 40 29.30 -4.79 -4.16
N LYS A 41 28.84 -4.71 -5.42
CA LYS A 41 29.64 -5.09 -6.62
C LYS A 41 30.98 -4.36 -6.70
N ASN A 42 31.08 -3.15 -6.15
CA ASN A 42 32.29 -2.32 -6.14
C ASN A 42 33.02 -2.32 -4.78
N GLY A 43 32.70 -3.26 -3.89
CA GLY A 43 33.28 -3.36 -2.54
C GLY A 43 32.41 -2.73 -1.43
N PRO A 44 32.87 -2.76 -0.17
CA PRO A 44 32.16 -2.17 0.95
C PRO A 44 32.17 -0.64 0.81
N LEU A 45 31.00 -0.09 0.47
CA LEU A 45 30.77 1.35 0.42
C LEU A 45 30.28 1.83 1.78
N ILE A 46 30.97 2.82 2.35
CA ILE A 46 30.42 3.64 3.43
C ILE A 46 29.46 4.63 2.77
N LEU A 47 28.17 4.35 2.88
CA LEU A 47 27.11 5.28 2.51
C LEU A 47 26.66 6.02 3.76
N ASP A 48 26.54 7.34 3.67
CA ASP A 48 25.84 8.19 4.64
C ASP A 48 25.14 9.29 3.84
N THR A 49 23.82 9.17 3.69
CA THR A 49 23.03 10.02 2.80
C THR A 49 21.80 10.56 3.51
N TRP A 50 21.61 11.87 3.41
CA TRP A 50 20.46 12.59 3.92
C TRP A 50 19.61 13.09 2.75
N MET A 51 18.32 12.83 2.81
CA MET A 51 17.35 13.27 1.81
C MET A 51 16.26 14.09 2.52
N GLN A 52 16.03 15.32 2.08
CA GLN A 52 14.85 16.10 2.48
C GLN A 52 13.63 15.54 1.75
N ILE A 53 12.52 15.39 2.46
CA ILE A 53 11.25 14.91 1.93
C ILE A 53 10.29 16.08 1.81
N GLU A 54 9.69 16.22 0.64
CA GLU A 54 8.75 17.28 0.31
C GLU A 54 7.46 16.69 -0.25
N PHE A 55 6.33 17.27 0.13
CA PHE A 55 5.04 17.01 -0.49
C PHE A 55 4.56 18.29 -1.17
N ARG A 56 4.36 18.24 -2.50
CA ARG A 56 3.97 19.39 -3.32
C ARG A 56 4.83 20.65 -3.11
N ASN A 57 6.15 20.46 -2.98
CA ASN A 57 7.17 21.48 -2.69
C ASN A 57 7.11 22.07 -1.27
N THR A 58 6.33 21.47 -0.37
CA THR A 58 6.35 21.81 1.05
C THR A 58 7.18 20.77 1.80
N PRO A 59 8.23 21.16 2.55
CA PRO A 59 9.01 20.23 3.34
C PRO A 59 8.17 19.53 4.42
N VAL A 60 8.21 18.21 4.44
CA VAL A 60 7.45 17.37 5.39
C VAL A 60 8.34 16.48 6.26
N GLY A 61 9.62 16.34 5.95
CA GLY A 61 10.51 15.53 6.76
C GLY A 61 11.86 15.25 6.12
N TYR A 62 12.51 14.18 6.56
CA TYR A 62 13.79 13.73 6.04
C TYR A 62 13.94 12.21 6.14
N SER A 63 14.84 11.67 5.33
CA SER A 63 15.32 10.29 5.42
C SER A 63 16.84 10.27 5.53
N HIS A 64 17.37 9.49 6.47
CA HIS A 64 18.78 9.26 6.67
C HIS A 64 19.08 7.79 6.42
N THR A 65 20.00 7.51 5.52
CA THR A 65 20.40 6.15 5.16
C THR A 65 21.89 6.01 5.34
N TRP A 66 22.31 4.98 6.08
CA TRP A 66 23.73 4.69 6.23
C TRP A 66 24.02 3.19 6.29
N VAL A 67 25.27 2.86 5.98
CA VAL A 67 25.79 1.48 6.05
C VAL A 67 26.97 1.45 6.99
N ASP A 68 26.92 0.55 7.97
CA ASP A 68 28.00 0.26 8.89
C ASP A 68 28.61 -1.12 8.57
N SER A 69 29.90 -1.29 8.85
CA SER A 69 30.61 -2.57 8.71
C SER A 69 31.29 -2.94 10.01
N ASP A 70 30.84 -4.01 10.66
CA ASP A 70 31.51 -4.56 11.84
C ASP A 70 32.40 -5.74 11.42
N VAL A 71 33.69 -5.44 11.27
CA VAL A 71 34.70 -6.42 10.86
C VAL A 71 35.01 -7.44 11.98
N ALA A 72 34.57 -7.19 13.23
CA ALA A 72 34.84 -8.07 14.36
C ALA A 72 33.85 -9.26 14.46
N SER A 73 32.70 -9.20 13.80
CA SER A 73 31.67 -10.25 13.84
C SER A 73 31.47 -10.90 12.45
N PRO A 74 31.87 -12.18 12.27
CA PRO A 74 31.61 -12.88 11.01
C PRO A 74 30.12 -13.09 10.71
N ASN A 75 29.26 -12.94 11.73
CA ASN A 75 27.80 -13.11 11.62
C ASN A 75 27.03 -11.78 11.42
N ALA A 76 27.70 -10.64 11.47
CA ALA A 76 27.09 -9.31 11.37
C ALA A 76 28.06 -8.32 10.72
N THR A 77 28.56 -8.68 9.54
CA THR A 77 29.64 -7.94 8.87
C THR A 77 29.15 -6.62 8.28
N TYR A 78 27.89 -6.54 7.87
CA TYR A 78 27.30 -5.32 7.30
C TYR A 78 25.94 -5.05 7.91
N THR A 79 25.72 -3.82 8.36
CA THR A 79 24.41 -3.36 8.84
C THR A 79 23.95 -2.17 8.02
N LEU A 80 22.76 -2.31 7.45
CA LEU A 80 22.09 -1.29 6.68
C LEU A 80 21.04 -0.64 7.56
N HIS A 81 21.00 0.69 7.54
CA HIS A 81 20.09 1.46 8.35
C HIS A 81 19.38 2.51 7.51
N ASN A 82 18.09 2.70 7.82
CA ASN A 82 17.31 3.83 7.35
C ASN A 82 16.50 4.39 8.53
N GLN A 83 16.52 5.71 8.67
CA GLN A 83 15.66 6.44 9.58
C GLN A 83 14.93 7.52 8.80
N THR A 84 13.61 7.46 8.79
CA THR A 84 12.74 8.44 8.15
C THR A 84 11.86 9.10 9.20
N ALA A 85 11.87 10.43 9.24
CA ALA A 85 11.03 11.23 10.11
C ALA A 85 10.15 12.13 9.25
N LEU A 86 8.85 12.11 9.52
CA LEU A 86 7.83 12.79 8.75
C LEU A 86 6.88 13.51 9.69
N ASN A 87 6.38 14.66 9.25
CA ASN A 87 5.26 15.34 9.85
C ASN A 87 4.22 15.58 8.75
N ILE A 88 3.07 14.95 8.87
CA ILE A 88 2.04 14.95 7.84
C ILE A 88 0.81 15.65 8.39
N LYS A 89 0.24 16.60 7.64
CA LYS A 89 -1.03 17.23 7.98
C LYS A 89 -2.18 16.37 7.45
N LEU A 90 -3.07 15.95 8.35
CA LEU A 90 -4.27 15.16 8.05
C LEU A 90 -5.45 15.78 8.78
N MET A 91 -6.50 16.14 8.03
CA MET A 91 -7.70 16.81 8.55
C MET A 91 -7.37 18.00 9.47
N GLY A 92 -6.38 18.81 9.07
CA GLY A 92 -5.94 20.00 9.79
C GLY A 92 -4.99 19.75 10.98
N GLN A 93 -4.73 18.49 11.36
CA GLN A 93 -3.84 18.11 12.45
C GLN A 93 -2.49 17.62 11.91
N ILE A 94 -1.38 18.00 12.56
CA ILE A 94 -0.05 17.49 12.20
C ILE A 94 0.25 16.23 13.00
N GLN A 95 0.60 15.17 12.28
CA GLN A 95 0.99 13.88 12.85
C GLN A 95 2.45 13.59 12.53
N GLY A 96 3.24 13.38 13.58
CA GLY A 96 4.62 12.94 13.48
C GLY A 96 4.70 11.43 13.32
N VAL A 97 5.50 10.97 12.37
CA VAL A 97 5.74 9.56 12.06
C VAL A 97 7.24 9.33 11.94
N ASN A 98 7.75 8.35 12.67
CA ASN A 98 9.13 7.91 12.57
C ASN A 98 9.15 6.45 12.12
N VAL A 99 9.96 6.18 11.10
CA VAL A 99 10.20 4.84 10.58
C VAL A 99 11.69 4.57 10.69
N ILE A 100 12.07 3.55 11.44
CA ILE A 100 13.44 3.07 11.52
C ILE A 100 13.45 1.67 10.96
N ALA A 101 14.24 1.42 9.92
CA ALA A 101 14.37 0.11 9.32
C ALA A 101 15.85 -0.27 9.17
N GLY A 102 16.13 -1.56 9.11
CA GLY A 102 17.49 -2.01 8.84
C GLY A 102 17.60 -3.51 8.57
N ALA A 103 18.78 -3.88 8.08
CA ALA A 103 19.17 -5.25 7.76
C ALA A 103 20.57 -5.54 8.28
N THR A 104 20.80 -6.76 8.76
CA THR A 104 22.13 -7.27 9.08
C THR A 104 22.47 -8.41 8.13
N LEU A 105 23.65 -8.32 7.52
CA LEU A 105 24.18 -9.32 6.60
C LEU A 105 25.44 -9.99 7.19
N ASP A 106 25.69 -11.23 6.78
CA ASP A 106 26.97 -11.89 7.05
C ASP A 106 28.05 -11.51 6.03
N ALA A 107 29.26 -12.08 6.18
CA ALA A 107 30.39 -11.85 5.28
C ALA A 107 30.14 -12.30 3.82
N GLY A 108 29.15 -13.18 3.58
CA GLY A 108 28.71 -13.61 2.26
C GLY A 108 27.59 -12.75 1.67
N TYR A 109 27.23 -11.66 2.36
CA TYR A 109 26.12 -10.76 2.10
C TYR A 109 24.74 -11.44 2.20
N ALA A 110 24.62 -12.57 2.89
CA ALA A 110 23.32 -13.18 3.11
C ALA A 110 22.58 -12.49 4.26
N LEU A 111 21.28 -12.27 4.10
CA LEU A 111 20.43 -11.65 5.11
C LEU A 111 20.33 -12.54 6.35
N GLN A 112 20.67 -11.98 7.51
CA GLN A 112 20.60 -12.67 8.80
C GLN A 112 19.47 -12.14 9.67
N LYS A 113 19.28 -10.82 9.67
CA LYS A 113 18.25 -10.14 10.45
C LYS A 113 17.70 -8.95 9.69
N PHE A 114 16.45 -8.61 9.95
CA PHE A 114 15.89 -7.33 9.58
C PHE A 114 15.03 -6.81 10.71
N TYR A 115 14.85 -5.50 10.76
CA TYR A 115 13.93 -4.89 11.71
C TYR A 115 13.26 -3.68 11.11
N THR A 116 12.07 -3.36 11.62
CA THR A 116 11.35 -2.13 11.31
C THR A 116 10.60 -1.67 12.54
N VAL A 117 10.73 -0.39 12.86
CA VAL A 117 10.01 0.29 13.93
C VAL A 117 9.25 1.43 13.30
N VAL A 118 7.92 1.37 13.37
CA VAL A 118 7.05 2.47 12.97
C VAL A 118 6.46 3.04 14.24
N SER A 119 6.68 4.33 14.49
CA SER A 119 6.09 5.02 15.62
C SER A 119 5.41 6.32 15.20
N SER A 120 4.24 6.56 15.78
CA SER A 120 3.54 7.84 15.75
C SER A 120 3.34 8.34 17.19
N SER A 121 2.58 9.42 17.37
CA SER A 121 2.31 9.97 18.71
C SER A 121 1.63 8.97 19.65
N VAL A 122 0.89 8.00 19.10
CA VAL A 122 0.02 7.10 19.89
C VAL A 122 0.21 5.61 19.59
N TYR A 123 0.90 5.23 18.50
CA TYR A 123 1.17 3.84 18.15
C TYR A 123 2.67 3.58 18.01
N THR A 124 3.14 2.41 18.47
CA THR A 124 4.45 1.89 18.11
C THR A 124 4.33 0.42 17.70
N THR A 125 4.79 0.11 16.49
CA THR A 125 4.88 -1.25 15.97
C THR A 125 6.35 -1.59 15.73
N ARG A 126 6.80 -2.71 16.28
CA ARG A 126 8.14 -3.26 16.07
C ARG A 126 8.04 -4.60 15.35
N ILE A 127 8.74 -4.72 14.24
CA ILE A 127 8.84 -5.94 13.43
C ILE A 127 10.30 -6.37 13.48
N ASP A 128 10.57 -7.57 14.00
CA ASP A 128 11.92 -8.13 14.15
C ASP A 128 11.98 -9.49 13.44
N GLY A 129 12.66 -9.55 12.30
CA GLY A 129 12.90 -10.77 11.54
C GLY A 129 14.28 -11.36 11.82
N ARG A 130 14.36 -12.66 12.13
CA ARG A 130 15.63 -13.38 12.32
C ARG A 130 15.64 -14.68 11.53
N LYS A 131 16.74 -14.94 10.81
CA LYS A 131 16.95 -16.21 10.11
C LYS A 131 17.03 -17.35 11.15
N THR A 132 16.22 -18.38 10.97
CA THR A 132 16.13 -19.55 11.86
C THR A 132 16.35 -20.88 11.14
N GLY A 133 16.31 -20.88 9.80
CA GLY A 133 16.61 -22.05 8.97
C GLY A 133 17.10 -21.64 7.60
N ASP A 134 17.16 -22.61 6.68
CA ASP A 134 17.49 -22.31 5.29
C ASP A 134 16.36 -21.50 4.65
N HIS A 135 16.70 -20.31 4.16
CA HIS A 135 15.77 -19.27 3.69
C HIS A 135 14.59 -18.95 4.63
N THR A 136 14.61 -19.39 5.89
CA THR A 136 13.45 -19.30 6.79
C THR A 136 13.72 -18.28 7.89
N PHE A 137 12.77 -17.37 8.08
CA PHE A 137 12.81 -16.30 9.06
C PHE A 137 11.65 -16.42 10.03
N THR A 138 11.95 -16.29 11.32
CA THR A 138 10.96 -16.05 12.35
C THR A 138 10.83 -14.55 12.54
N VAL A 139 9.63 -14.01 12.32
CA VAL A 139 9.32 -12.59 12.41
C VAL A 139 8.41 -12.35 13.62
N ARG A 140 8.87 -11.54 14.56
CA ARG A 140 8.08 -11.10 15.71
C ARG A 140 7.54 -9.71 15.46
N ILE A 141 6.23 -9.54 15.62
CA ILE A 141 5.54 -8.25 15.48
C ILE A 141 5.01 -7.89 16.86
N ARG A 142 5.47 -6.78 17.41
CA ARG A 142 5.05 -6.26 18.71
C ARG A 142 4.33 -4.94 18.51
N THR A 143 3.18 -4.82 19.15
CA THR A 143 2.47 -3.57 19.33
C THR A 143 2.21 -3.36 20.82
N ASP A 144 1.58 -2.25 21.18
CA ASP A 144 1.27 -1.97 22.59
C ASP A 144 0.22 -2.94 23.16
N SER A 145 -0.59 -3.55 22.30
CA SER A 145 -1.66 -4.48 22.70
C SER A 145 -1.28 -5.96 22.62
N GLY A 146 -0.11 -6.32 22.09
CA GLY A 146 0.31 -7.71 22.03
C GLY A 146 1.57 -7.99 21.20
N GLU A 147 1.98 -9.25 21.23
CA GLU A 147 3.04 -9.80 20.37
C GLU A 147 2.48 -10.96 19.57
N GLN A 148 2.88 -11.05 18.31
CA GLN A 148 2.62 -12.19 17.43
C GLN A 148 3.90 -12.62 16.73
N THR A 149 3.96 -13.89 16.35
CA THR A 149 5.09 -14.46 15.61
C THR A 149 4.58 -15.12 14.35
N VAL A 150 5.22 -14.81 13.22
CA VAL A 150 4.97 -15.45 11.92
C VAL A 150 6.25 -16.02 11.35
N THR A 151 6.12 -17.03 10.50
CA THR A 151 7.25 -17.61 9.78
C THR A 151 7.18 -17.16 8.33
N LEU A 152 8.31 -16.70 7.79
CA LEU A 152 8.45 -16.22 6.43
C LEU A 152 9.57 -16.98 5.71
N THR A 153 9.34 -17.35 4.46
CA THR A 153 10.41 -17.86 3.59
C THR A 153 10.92 -16.72 2.71
N VAL A 154 12.20 -16.38 2.86
CA VAL A 154 12.91 -15.32 2.12
C VAL A 154 14.03 -15.95 1.30
N PRO A 155 13.82 -16.16 -0.01
CA PRO A 155 14.85 -16.65 -0.92
C PRO A 155 16.08 -15.73 -0.98
N ASP A 156 17.24 -16.29 -1.35
CA ASP A 156 18.53 -15.56 -1.37
C ASP A 156 18.60 -14.42 -2.41
N ASP A 157 17.75 -14.47 -3.45
CA ASP A 157 17.65 -13.42 -4.47
C ASP A 157 16.75 -12.24 -4.03
N VAL A 158 16.20 -12.27 -2.81
CA VAL A 158 15.34 -11.23 -2.25
C VAL A 158 16.15 -10.29 -1.36
N ILE A 159 15.99 -8.98 -1.60
CA ILE A 159 16.54 -7.91 -0.75
C ILE A 159 15.43 -7.19 0.01
N LEU A 160 15.73 -6.49 1.10
CA LEU A 160 14.71 -5.64 1.71
C LEU A 160 14.42 -4.44 0.81
N TYR A 161 13.15 -4.06 0.71
CA TYR A 161 12.77 -2.79 0.11
C TYR A 161 13.16 -1.65 1.04
N SER A 162 14.09 -0.81 0.59
CA SER A 162 14.60 0.34 1.33
C SER A 162 15.27 1.32 0.36
N PRO A 163 15.56 2.57 0.76
CA PRO A 163 16.36 3.49 -0.08
C PRO A 163 17.74 2.92 -0.49
N VAL A 164 18.26 1.90 0.21
CA VAL A 164 19.50 1.21 -0.17
C VAL A 164 19.29 0.28 -1.38
N THR A 165 18.08 -0.23 -1.63
CA THR A 165 17.76 -1.12 -2.76
C THR A 165 18.23 -0.55 -4.09
N GLU A 166 18.15 0.78 -4.25
CA GLU A 166 18.52 1.47 -5.47
C GLU A 166 20.03 1.42 -5.73
N MET A 167 20.89 1.20 -4.72
CA MET A 167 22.33 1.02 -4.93
C MET A 167 22.66 -0.17 -5.85
N ALA A 168 21.80 -1.20 -5.89
CA ALA A 168 21.96 -2.34 -6.80
C ALA A 168 21.89 -1.95 -8.28
N LEU A 169 21.35 -0.77 -8.56
CA LEU A 169 21.10 -0.22 -9.89
C LEU A 169 22.29 0.63 -10.39
N ALA A 170 23.33 0.80 -9.57
CA ALA A 170 24.53 1.54 -9.95
C ALA A 170 25.13 0.98 -11.25
N GLY A 171 25.33 1.87 -12.23
CA GLY A 171 25.90 1.52 -13.52
C GLY A 171 24.91 1.06 -14.60
N LEU A 172 23.59 1.04 -14.32
CA LEU A 172 22.57 0.77 -15.34
C LEU A 172 22.62 1.86 -16.43
N LYS A 173 22.65 1.44 -17.71
CA LYS A 173 22.76 2.37 -18.84
C LYS A 173 21.39 2.64 -19.46
N PRO A 174 21.18 3.83 -20.06
CA PRO A 174 19.92 4.14 -20.75
C PRO A 174 19.51 3.05 -21.75
N GLY A 175 18.23 2.65 -21.69
CA GLY A 175 17.66 1.54 -22.47
C GLY A 175 17.78 0.16 -21.81
N GLU A 176 18.55 0.03 -20.73
CA GLU A 176 18.61 -1.22 -19.95
C GLU A 176 17.51 -1.25 -18.89
N SER A 177 16.97 -2.46 -18.67
CA SER A 177 15.94 -2.73 -17.66
C SER A 177 16.31 -3.95 -16.83
N LEU A 178 15.96 -3.94 -15.55
CA LEU A 178 16.13 -5.05 -14.64
C LEU A 178 14.94 -5.20 -13.69
N SER A 179 14.85 -6.36 -13.05
CA SER A 179 13.83 -6.63 -12.02
C SER A 179 14.51 -7.06 -10.73
N LEU A 180 14.14 -6.42 -9.62
CA LEU A 180 14.58 -6.75 -8.26
C LEU A 180 13.43 -7.41 -7.51
N ARG A 181 13.71 -8.49 -6.79
CA ARG A 181 12.74 -9.05 -5.83
C ARG A 181 13.00 -8.43 -4.47
N VAL A 182 11.97 -7.81 -3.91
CA VAL A 182 12.07 -7.11 -2.64
C VAL A 182 11.09 -7.66 -1.62
N LEU A 183 11.55 -7.81 -0.38
CA LEU A 183 10.72 -8.02 0.79
C LEU A 183 10.40 -6.66 1.40
N ASP A 184 9.12 -6.32 1.46
CA ASP A 184 8.66 -5.16 2.23
C ASP A 184 8.55 -5.58 3.70
N PRO A 185 9.30 -4.95 4.62
CA PRO A 185 9.32 -5.37 6.02
C PRO A 185 8.07 -4.95 6.81
N ILE A 186 7.24 -4.06 6.27
CA ILE A 186 5.96 -3.63 6.86
C ILE A 186 4.85 -4.61 6.45
N THR A 187 4.75 -4.93 5.16
CA THR A 187 3.71 -5.83 4.66
C THR A 187 4.09 -7.30 4.73
N LEU A 188 5.37 -7.60 4.97
CA LEU A 188 5.97 -8.94 4.96
C LEU A 188 5.73 -9.71 3.65
N SER A 189 5.50 -8.97 2.56
CA SER A 189 5.24 -9.52 1.24
C SER A 189 6.47 -9.38 0.34
N ILE A 190 6.66 -10.36 -0.55
CA ILE A 190 7.70 -10.34 -1.56
C ILE A 190 7.08 -9.90 -2.88
N SER A 191 7.67 -8.91 -3.52
CA SER A 191 7.17 -8.34 -4.77
C SER A 191 8.32 -7.94 -5.69
N ASP A 192 8.01 -7.74 -6.97
CA ASP A 192 9.00 -7.28 -7.95
C ASP A 192 9.00 -5.75 -8.02
N VAL A 193 10.19 -5.16 -8.03
CA VAL A 193 10.43 -3.78 -8.44
C VAL A 193 11.01 -3.83 -9.85
N ARG A 194 10.29 -3.27 -10.82
CA ARG A 194 10.80 -3.12 -12.19
C ARG A 194 11.57 -1.81 -12.28
N VAL A 195 12.75 -1.85 -12.89
CA VAL A 195 13.60 -0.68 -13.07
C VAL A 195 13.99 -0.55 -14.54
N GLU A 196 13.89 0.65 -15.08
CA GLU A 196 14.37 1.01 -16.40
C GLU A 196 15.24 2.27 -16.31
N ALA A 197 16.45 2.22 -16.88
CA ALA A 197 17.24 3.42 -17.07
C ALA A 197 16.75 4.15 -18.32
N LEU A 198 16.16 5.33 -18.15
CA LEU A 198 15.51 6.06 -19.23
C LEU A 198 16.51 6.86 -20.07
N ARG A 199 17.30 7.69 -19.40
CA ARG A 199 18.16 8.69 -20.06
C ARG A 199 19.27 9.17 -19.12
N ARG A 200 20.23 9.89 -19.69
CA ARG A 200 21.16 10.70 -18.90
C ARG A 200 20.68 12.14 -18.85
N GLU A 201 20.88 12.78 -17.72
CA GLU A 201 20.45 14.15 -17.47
C GLU A 201 21.45 14.84 -16.55
N LYS A 202 21.73 16.12 -16.81
CA LYS A 202 22.50 16.94 -15.87
C LYS A 202 21.58 17.45 -14.78
N LEU A 203 21.92 17.16 -13.54
CA LEU A 203 21.18 17.65 -12.37
C LEU A 203 22.08 18.57 -11.56
N LYS A 204 21.53 19.73 -11.17
CA LYS A 204 22.15 20.59 -10.17
C LYS A 204 21.70 20.13 -8.79
N SER A 205 22.60 19.54 -8.01
CA SER A 205 22.36 19.08 -6.64
C SER A 205 23.47 19.60 -5.71
N ALA A 206 23.11 20.03 -4.50
CA ALA A 206 24.05 20.63 -3.53
C ALA A 206 24.98 21.72 -4.13
N GLY A 207 24.46 22.52 -5.08
CA GLY A 207 25.20 23.59 -5.74
C GLY A 207 26.19 23.14 -6.83
N ARG A 208 26.30 21.84 -7.12
CA ARG A 208 27.15 21.28 -8.19
C ARG A 208 26.27 20.72 -9.30
N GLU A 209 26.70 20.92 -10.55
CA GLU A 209 26.09 20.25 -11.69
C GLU A 209 26.83 18.93 -11.92
N GLN A 210 26.08 17.82 -11.99
CA GLN A 210 26.63 16.50 -12.23
C GLN A 210 25.76 15.71 -13.20
N GLU A 211 26.39 14.81 -13.95
CA GLU A 211 25.69 13.89 -14.84
C GLU A 211 25.03 12.79 -14.01
N THR A 212 23.77 12.50 -14.32
CA THR A 212 22.97 11.48 -13.65
C THR A 212 22.31 10.57 -14.65
N THR A 213 22.02 9.33 -14.25
CA THR A 213 21.10 8.44 -14.94
C THR A 213 19.72 8.56 -14.29
N VAL A 214 18.70 8.83 -15.10
CA VAL A 214 17.30 8.85 -14.66
C VAL A 214 16.76 7.44 -14.73
N LEU A 215 16.41 6.89 -13.57
CA LEU A 215 15.80 5.58 -13.40
C LEU A 215 14.29 5.73 -13.21
N LYS A 216 13.52 4.91 -13.90
CA LYS A 216 12.09 4.69 -13.64
C LYS A 216 11.93 3.41 -12.86
N LEU A 217 11.39 3.52 -11.66
CA LEU A 217 11.07 2.40 -10.79
C LEU A 217 9.55 2.24 -10.76
N VAL A 218 9.08 1.00 -10.91
CA VAL A 218 7.68 0.65 -10.76
C VAL A 218 7.55 -0.43 -9.70
N TYR A 219 6.91 -0.07 -8.59
CA TYR A 219 6.67 -0.94 -7.44
C TYR A 219 5.19 -0.86 -7.04
N GLN A 220 4.48 -1.99 -7.06
CA GLN A 220 3.04 -2.04 -6.73
C GLN A 220 2.21 -0.97 -7.46
N GLY A 221 2.52 -0.70 -8.73
CA GLY A 221 1.85 0.32 -9.53
C GLY A 221 2.30 1.77 -9.25
N LEU A 222 3.06 2.02 -8.19
CA LEU A 222 3.69 3.30 -7.94
C LEU A 222 4.90 3.48 -8.87
N GLU A 223 4.85 4.51 -9.70
CA GLU A 223 5.97 4.97 -10.49
C GLU A 223 6.79 6.00 -9.71
N THR A 224 8.10 5.79 -9.63
CA THR A 224 9.07 6.71 -9.05
C THR A 224 10.17 6.99 -10.07
N LEU A 225 10.52 8.26 -10.25
CA LEU A 225 11.70 8.66 -10.99
C LEU A 225 12.83 8.95 -10.01
N SER A 226 14.00 8.34 -10.20
CA SER A 226 15.18 8.51 -9.36
C SER A 226 16.38 8.98 -10.21
N TRP A 227 17.01 10.09 -9.83
CA TRP A 227 18.23 10.60 -10.47
C TRP A 227 19.44 10.10 -9.70
N MET A 228 20.23 9.23 -10.34
CA MET A 228 21.36 8.55 -9.74
C MET A 228 22.69 9.04 -10.33
N ASP A 229 23.70 9.26 -9.49
CA ASP A 229 25.05 9.58 -9.94
C ASP A 229 25.88 8.34 -10.34
N SER A 230 27.10 8.55 -10.84
CA SER A 230 28.00 7.46 -11.24
C SER A 230 28.45 6.55 -10.10
N GLU A 231 28.33 7.00 -8.85
CA GLU A 231 28.69 6.25 -7.65
C GLU A 231 27.52 5.45 -7.07
N GLY A 232 26.33 5.55 -7.68
CA GLY A 232 25.12 4.86 -7.22
C GLY A 232 24.35 5.60 -6.13
N ARG A 233 24.65 6.88 -5.88
CA ARG A 233 23.90 7.71 -4.93
C ARG A 233 22.71 8.35 -5.62
N ILE A 234 21.59 8.38 -4.92
CA ILE A 234 20.39 9.08 -5.36
C ILE A 234 20.48 10.54 -4.96
N LEU A 235 20.28 11.43 -5.94
CA LEU A 235 20.32 12.88 -5.72
C LEU A 235 18.92 13.49 -5.62
N ARG A 236 17.95 12.88 -6.30
CA ARG A 236 16.55 13.32 -6.36
C ARG A 236 15.65 12.13 -6.65
N GLN A 237 14.47 12.12 -6.05
CA GLN A 237 13.38 11.20 -6.35
C GLN A 237 12.07 11.96 -6.47
N GLU A 238 11.19 11.48 -7.34
CA GLU A 238 9.88 12.09 -7.57
C GLU A 238 8.82 11.02 -7.80
N THR A 239 7.63 11.28 -7.26
CA THR A 239 6.41 10.54 -7.58
C THR A 239 5.39 11.44 -8.29
N PRO A 240 4.49 10.86 -9.12
CA PRO A 240 3.43 11.62 -9.80
C PRO A 240 2.48 12.39 -8.88
N PHE A 241 2.32 11.96 -7.62
CA PHE A 241 1.45 12.63 -6.65
C PHE A 241 2.14 13.76 -5.87
N GLY A 242 3.41 14.06 -6.20
CA GLY A 242 4.16 15.19 -5.65
C GLY A 242 4.93 14.87 -4.37
N TRP A 243 5.21 13.59 -4.10
CA TRP A 243 6.15 13.19 -3.05
C TRP A 243 7.56 13.15 -3.63
N ASN A 244 8.39 14.07 -3.17
CA ASN A 244 9.72 14.29 -3.70
C ASN A 244 10.76 14.12 -2.60
N MET A 245 11.91 13.60 -2.96
CA MET A 245 13.06 13.51 -2.08
C MET A 245 14.27 14.14 -2.75
N THR A 246 15.02 14.98 -2.06
CA THR A 246 16.22 15.64 -2.60
C THR A 246 17.38 15.53 -1.64
N LEU A 247 18.58 15.24 -2.16
CA LEU A 247 19.80 15.18 -1.36
C LEU A 247 20.01 16.49 -0.60
N CYS A 248 20.24 16.39 0.71
CA CYS A 248 20.53 17.52 1.58
C CYS A 248 21.68 17.19 2.53
N SER A 249 22.16 18.18 3.28
CA SER A 249 23.13 17.95 4.35
C SER A 249 22.45 17.73 5.69
N ALA A 250 23.13 17.04 6.62
CA ALA A 250 22.66 16.92 8.01
C ALA A 250 22.39 18.30 8.66
N LYS A 251 23.13 19.34 8.25
CA LYS A 251 22.93 20.72 8.72
C LYS A 251 21.59 21.30 8.24
N ASP A 252 21.19 21.02 7.00
CA ASP A 252 19.90 21.48 6.45
C ASP A 252 18.75 20.83 7.22
N VAL A 253 18.90 19.55 7.60
CA VAL A 253 17.93 18.84 8.45
C VAL A 253 17.86 19.43 9.86
N LEU A 254 18.99 19.79 10.48
CA LEU A 254 18.96 20.45 11.80
C LEU A 254 18.34 21.86 11.75
N ALA A 255 18.41 22.52 10.60
CA ALA A 255 17.76 23.80 10.36
C ALA A 255 16.27 23.68 9.97
N PHE A 256 15.80 22.45 9.72
CA PHE A 256 14.43 22.18 9.31
C PHE A 256 13.44 22.69 10.35
N LYS A 257 12.54 23.57 9.90
CA LYS A 257 11.34 23.96 10.63
C LYS A 257 10.16 23.76 9.71
N GLN A 258 9.30 22.82 10.06
CA GLN A 258 8.08 22.65 9.30
C GLN A 258 7.17 23.85 9.54
N ASP A 259 6.72 24.48 8.46
CA ASP A 259 5.68 25.50 8.52
C ASP A 259 4.31 24.82 8.47
N ALA A 260 3.75 24.57 9.66
CA ALA A 260 2.45 23.95 9.85
C ALA A 260 1.31 24.65 9.09
N ALA A 261 1.42 25.98 8.91
CA ALA A 261 0.40 26.77 8.23
C ALA A 261 0.45 26.54 6.71
N ARG A 262 1.63 26.28 6.15
CA ARG A 262 1.83 26.02 4.72
C ARG A 262 1.75 24.55 4.33
N ALA A 263 1.76 23.64 5.29
CA ALA A 263 1.59 22.21 5.02
C ALA A 263 0.25 21.95 4.32
N ASP A 264 0.32 21.35 3.14
CA ASP A 264 -0.83 20.78 2.44
C ASP A 264 -1.42 19.66 3.29
N ASP A 265 -2.76 19.62 3.36
CA ASP A 265 -3.46 18.50 3.97
C ASP A 265 -3.39 17.31 3.02
N LEU A 266 -2.68 16.25 3.43
CA LEU A 266 -2.39 15.11 2.58
C LEU A 266 -3.68 14.42 2.13
N LEU A 267 -4.68 14.29 3.02
CA LEU A 267 -5.96 13.67 2.68
C LEU A 267 -6.72 14.49 1.63
N MET A 268 -6.75 15.82 1.76
CA MET A 268 -7.39 16.69 0.77
C MET A 268 -6.62 16.70 -0.55
N ALA A 269 -5.29 16.73 -0.48
CA ALA A 269 -4.43 16.74 -1.65
C ALA A 269 -4.54 15.44 -2.47
N MET A 270 -4.86 14.32 -1.81
CA MET A 270 -5.07 13.01 -2.42
C MET A 270 -6.52 12.77 -2.89
N ALA A 271 -7.44 13.70 -2.65
CA ALA A 271 -8.80 13.58 -3.17
C ALA A 271 -8.78 13.44 -4.70
N VAL A 272 -9.58 12.50 -5.21
CA VAL A 272 -9.72 12.28 -6.64
C VAL A 272 -10.60 13.39 -7.21
N PRO A 273 -10.09 14.21 -8.16
CA PRO A 273 -10.86 15.27 -8.77
C PRO A 273 -12.16 14.73 -9.37
N CYS A 274 -13.28 15.37 -9.04
CA CYS A 274 -14.60 14.97 -9.49
C CYS A 274 -15.26 16.08 -10.32
N ARG A 275 -15.78 15.73 -11.50
CA ARG A 275 -16.66 16.59 -12.30
C ARG A 275 -18.11 16.17 -12.09
N GLY A 276 -18.93 17.11 -11.62
CA GLY A 276 -20.31 16.87 -11.21
C GLY A 276 -20.45 16.79 -9.69
N GLN A 277 -21.68 16.63 -9.21
CA GLN A 277 -21.98 16.44 -7.79
C GLN A 277 -23.02 15.35 -7.64
N VAL A 278 -22.93 14.59 -6.55
CA VAL A 278 -23.94 13.61 -6.15
C VAL A 278 -24.85 14.29 -5.13
N GLN A 279 -26.12 14.52 -5.46
CA GLN A 279 -26.98 15.39 -4.62
C GLN A 279 -27.28 14.82 -3.24
N ASN A 280 -27.49 13.51 -3.17
CA ASN A 280 -27.78 12.80 -1.91
C ASN A 280 -26.91 11.55 -1.82
N PRO A 281 -25.59 11.68 -1.54
CA PRO A 281 -24.64 10.57 -1.66
C PRO A 281 -25.07 9.32 -0.90
N ARG A 282 -25.53 9.49 0.35
CA ARG A 282 -25.93 8.38 1.22
C ARG A 282 -27.22 7.68 0.82
N ALA A 283 -28.03 8.29 -0.05
CA ALA A 283 -29.28 7.73 -0.57
C ALA A 283 -29.14 7.20 -2.03
N CYS A 284 -28.01 7.47 -2.68
CA CYS A 284 -27.76 7.12 -4.08
C CYS A 284 -27.85 5.61 -4.31
N GLN A 285 -28.78 5.18 -5.15
CA GLN A 285 -29.08 3.78 -5.48
C GLN A 285 -28.32 3.31 -6.72
N MET A 286 -28.03 4.21 -7.64
CA MET A 286 -27.23 3.93 -8.83
C MET A 286 -26.40 5.14 -9.21
N LEU A 287 -25.13 4.90 -9.50
CA LEU A 287 -24.20 5.92 -9.95
C LEU A 287 -23.48 5.43 -11.21
N LYS A 288 -23.62 6.17 -12.30
CA LYS A 288 -22.85 5.96 -13.52
C LYS A 288 -21.72 6.99 -13.56
N ILE A 289 -20.50 6.50 -13.68
CA ILE A 289 -19.29 7.32 -13.69
C ILE A 289 -18.37 6.95 -14.84
N GLN A 290 -17.50 7.90 -15.17
CA GLN A 290 -16.34 7.68 -16.00
C GLN A 290 -15.09 7.97 -15.17
N ILE A 291 -14.21 6.98 -15.04
CA ILE A 291 -12.89 7.14 -14.42
C ILE A 291 -11.87 7.32 -15.55
N ASN A 292 -11.15 8.44 -15.53
CA ASN A 292 -10.09 8.75 -16.49
C ASN A 292 -8.75 8.73 -15.76
N GLY A 293 -7.68 8.20 -16.36
CA GLY A 293 -6.36 8.26 -15.74
C GLY A 293 -5.49 7.03 -15.88
N ALA A 294 -4.81 6.62 -14.81
CA ALA A 294 -3.97 5.41 -14.79
C ALA A 294 -4.69 4.18 -15.38
N SER A 295 -3.92 3.20 -15.87
CA SER A 295 -4.44 1.95 -16.43
C SER A 295 -5.08 1.09 -15.34
N ILE A 296 -6.35 1.34 -15.04
CA ILE A 296 -7.15 0.50 -14.13
C ILE A 296 -7.59 -0.74 -14.90
N SER A 297 -7.26 -1.92 -14.38
CA SER A 297 -7.66 -3.19 -14.99
C SER A 297 -9.09 -3.56 -14.57
N PRO A 298 -9.89 -4.19 -15.44
CA PRO A 298 -11.24 -4.66 -15.08
C PRO A 298 -11.28 -5.56 -13.86
N GLN A 299 -10.22 -6.34 -13.65
CA GLN A 299 -10.08 -7.24 -12.50
C GLN A 299 -9.94 -6.50 -11.17
N ASP A 300 -9.61 -5.21 -11.20
CA ASP A 300 -9.48 -4.36 -10.02
C ASP A 300 -10.88 -4.00 -9.43
N PHE A 301 -11.92 -4.01 -10.28
CA PHE A 301 -13.31 -3.74 -9.89
C PHE A 301 -14.03 -5.02 -9.39
N ALA A 302 -13.54 -5.60 -8.31
CA ALA A 302 -13.97 -6.92 -7.83
C ALA A 302 -15.29 -6.95 -7.01
N SER A 303 -16.22 -6.03 -7.26
CA SER A 303 -17.55 -6.00 -6.60
C SER A 303 -18.67 -6.39 -7.57
N PRO A 304 -19.61 -7.28 -7.19
CA PRO A 304 -20.77 -7.63 -8.02
C PRO A 304 -21.71 -6.44 -8.25
N ARG A 305 -21.56 -5.35 -7.49
CA ARG A 305 -22.34 -4.11 -7.64
C ARG A 305 -21.83 -3.21 -8.77
N GLN A 306 -20.65 -3.52 -9.31
CA GLN A 306 -19.93 -2.71 -10.28
C GLN A 306 -19.93 -3.38 -11.64
N ILE A 307 -20.57 -2.74 -12.60
CA ILE A 307 -20.65 -3.22 -13.97
C ILE A 307 -19.85 -2.27 -14.85
N ILE A 308 -18.81 -2.79 -15.50
CA ILE A 308 -18.05 -2.05 -16.51
C ILE A 308 -18.89 -2.01 -17.78
N ALA A 309 -19.31 -0.80 -18.16
CA ALA A 309 -20.16 -0.57 -19.33
C ALA A 309 -19.34 -0.38 -20.61
N ASP A 310 -18.17 0.25 -20.49
CA ASP A 310 -17.25 0.53 -21.59
C ASP A 310 -15.82 0.72 -21.04
N GLN A 311 -14.81 0.39 -21.84
CA GLN A 311 -13.41 0.56 -21.48
C GLN A 311 -12.56 0.88 -22.71
N GLU A 312 -11.72 1.90 -22.57
CA GLU A 312 -10.63 2.23 -23.48
C GLU A 312 -9.31 2.34 -22.68
N ASP A 313 -8.20 2.54 -23.38
CA ASP A 313 -6.93 2.83 -22.71
C ASP A 313 -7.10 4.07 -21.83
N ARG A 314 -6.82 3.93 -20.53
CA ARG A 314 -6.91 5.01 -19.52
C ARG A 314 -8.32 5.57 -19.26
N ARG A 315 -9.39 4.88 -19.70
CA ARG A 315 -10.79 5.27 -19.44
C ARG A 315 -11.66 4.06 -19.10
N VAL A 316 -12.40 4.13 -17.99
CA VAL A 316 -13.36 3.11 -17.58
C VAL A 316 -14.72 3.74 -17.27
N CYS A 317 -15.77 3.28 -17.95
CA CYS A 317 -17.15 3.65 -17.65
C CYS A 317 -17.77 2.60 -16.73
N LEU A 318 -18.18 3.00 -15.53
CA LEU A 318 -18.68 2.10 -14.50
C LEU A 318 -20.10 2.48 -14.10
N THR A 319 -20.96 1.47 -13.97
CA THR A 319 -22.25 1.60 -13.27
C THR A 319 -22.15 0.91 -11.93
N VAL A 320 -22.31 1.66 -10.85
CA VAL A 320 -22.29 1.17 -9.47
C VAL A 320 -23.72 1.18 -8.93
N ARG A 321 -24.11 0.11 -8.23
CA ARG A 321 -25.42 0.00 -7.57
C ARG A 321 -25.26 -0.04 -6.06
N ALA A 322 -26.21 0.53 -5.32
CA ALA A 322 -26.25 0.35 -3.88
C ALA A 322 -26.40 -1.13 -3.52
N GLN A 323 -25.78 -1.53 -2.41
CA GLN A 323 -25.91 -2.88 -1.88
C GLN A 323 -27.30 -3.06 -1.26
N ALA A 324 -28.05 -4.04 -1.76
CA ALA A 324 -29.25 -4.52 -1.10
C ALA A 324 -28.86 -5.42 0.09
N GLY A 325 -29.73 -5.50 1.10
CA GLY A 325 -29.61 -6.53 2.13
C GLY A 325 -29.68 -7.94 1.51
N PRO A 326 -29.13 -8.96 2.18
CA PRO A 326 -29.13 -10.32 1.66
C PRO A 326 -30.55 -10.85 1.51
N SER A 327 -30.82 -11.53 0.40
CA SER A 327 -32.10 -12.15 0.09
C SER A 327 -32.39 -13.33 1.02
N GLN A 328 -31.36 -14.11 1.34
CA GLN A 328 -31.44 -15.27 2.23
C GLN A 328 -30.18 -15.34 3.12
N PRO A 329 -30.21 -14.74 4.32
CA PRO A 329 -29.11 -14.85 5.27
C PRO A 329 -28.81 -16.30 5.63
N ALA A 330 -27.55 -16.69 5.56
CA ALA A 330 -27.08 -17.99 6.02
C ALA A 330 -27.11 -18.08 7.56
N VAL A 331 -27.12 -19.30 8.07
CA VAL A 331 -26.85 -19.58 9.48
C VAL A 331 -25.34 -19.39 9.74
N ARG A 332 -24.99 -18.69 10.81
CA ARG A 332 -23.61 -18.49 11.28
C ARG A 332 -22.89 -19.83 11.40
N GLY A 333 -21.67 -19.89 10.86
CA GLY A 333 -20.86 -21.11 10.83
C GLY A 333 -21.12 -22.02 9.62
N SER A 334 -22.20 -21.83 8.85
CA SER A 334 -22.42 -22.50 7.57
C SER A 334 -21.59 -21.86 6.45
N VAL A 335 -20.27 -22.07 6.52
CA VAL A 335 -19.30 -21.46 5.61
C VAL A 335 -18.91 -22.43 4.49
N PRO A 336 -19.06 -22.04 3.20
CA PRO A 336 -18.54 -22.82 2.07
C PRO A 336 -17.03 -23.06 2.21
N GLU A 337 -16.55 -24.26 1.84
CA GLU A 337 -15.13 -24.65 1.97
C GLU A 337 -14.18 -23.60 1.35
N ALA A 338 -14.52 -23.12 0.16
CA ALA A 338 -13.74 -22.13 -0.58
C ALA A 338 -13.57 -20.79 0.17
N LEU A 339 -14.43 -20.48 1.14
CA LEU A 339 -14.41 -19.23 1.89
C LEU A 339 -13.77 -19.36 3.27
N ARG A 340 -13.45 -20.59 3.73
CA ARG A 340 -12.81 -20.82 5.03
C ARG A 340 -11.47 -20.09 5.22
N PRO A 341 -10.60 -19.93 4.19
CA PRO A 341 -9.38 -19.13 4.35
C PRO A 341 -9.66 -17.68 4.80
N LEU A 342 -10.83 -17.13 4.47
CA LEU A 342 -11.24 -15.78 4.87
C LEU A 342 -11.79 -15.71 6.31
N LEU A 343 -11.67 -16.79 7.09
CA LEU A 343 -11.85 -16.81 8.54
C LEU A 343 -10.51 -16.71 9.29
N ALA A 344 -9.38 -16.94 8.60
CA ALA A 344 -8.07 -17.02 9.23
C ALA A 344 -7.59 -15.65 9.74
N SER A 345 -6.75 -15.68 10.77
CA SER A 345 -6.03 -14.51 11.23
C SER A 345 -4.90 -14.13 10.28
N SER A 346 -4.53 -12.86 10.32
CA SER A 346 -3.33 -12.31 9.69
C SER A 346 -2.61 -11.39 10.69
N PRO A 347 -1.39 -10.92 10.39
CA PRO A 347 -0.71 -9.91 11.18
C PRO A 347 -1.56 -8.68 11.55
N ALA A 348 -2.42 -8.22 10.65
CA ALA A 348 -3.29 -7.07 10.91
C ALA A 348 -4.69 -7.47 11.43
N LEU A 349 -5.13 -8.71 11.19
CA LEU A 349 -6.45 -9.24 11.51
C LEU A 349 -6.38 -10.41 12.50
N GLN A 350 -5.99 -10.12 13.74
CA GLN A 350 -5.87 -11.09 14.86
C GLN A 350 -7.23 -11.65 15.36
N ALA A 351 -7.98 -12.32 14.48
CA ALA A 351 -9.34 -12.81 14.70
C ALA A 351 -9.45 -13.94 15.74
N ASP A 352 -8.42 -14.78 15.83
CA ASP A 352 -8.30 -15.89 16.79
C ASP A 352 -7.83 -15.44 18.20
N HIS A 353 -7.47 -14.17 18.36
CA HIS A 353 -7.00 -13.65 19.65
C HIS A 353 -8.11 -13.74 20.71
N PRO A 354 -7.83 -14.18 21.96
CA PRO A 354 -8.85 -14.35 22.99
C PRO A 354 -9.68 -13.09 23.29
N ALA A 355 -9.08 -11.90 23.19
CA ALA A 355 -9.82 -10.64 23.37
C ALA A 355 -10.82 -10.40 22.24
N MET A 356 -10.46 -10.71 20.99
CA MET A 356 -11.31 -10.58 19.82
C MET A 356 -12.49 -11.56 19.90
N LEU A 357 -12.21 -12.83 20.23
CA LEU A 357 -13.25 -13.85 20.43
C LEU A 357 -14.23 -13.49 21.54
N ARG A 358 -13.73 -12.97 22.68
CA ARG A 358 -14.60 -12.50 23.78
C ARG A 358 -15.46 -11.32 23.36
N GLN A 359 -14.88 -10.33 22.67
CA GLN A 359 -15.62 -9.17 22.20
C GLN A 359 -16.69 -9.56 21.17
N ALA A 360 -16.36 -10.42 20.20
CA ALA A 360 -17.31 -10.92 19.23
C ALA A 360 -18.50 -11.62 19.93
N ARG A 361 -18.23 -12.51 20.89
CA ARG A 361 -19.28 -13.17 21.70
C ARG A 361 -20.14 -12.16 22.48
N ALA A 362 -19.54 -11.12 23.05
CA ALA A 362 -20.26 -10.09 23.79
C ALA A 362 -21.19 -9.25 22.90
N ILE A 363 -20.84 -9.05 21.63
CA ILE A 363 -21.68 -8.33 20.66
C ILE A 363 -22.86 -9.18 20.21
N ILE A 364 -22.61 -10.47 19.91
CA ILE A 364 -23.55 -11.30 19.15
C ILE A 364 -24.44 -12.18 20.03
N GLY A 365 -24.02 -12.48 21.27
CA GLY A 365 -24.71 -13.43 22.14
C GLY A 365 -24.93 -14.79 21.44
N ASP A 366 -26.19 -15.25 21.47
CA ASP A 366 -26.62 -16.50 20.84
C ASP A 366 -27.19 -16.33 19.43
N GLU A 367 -27.04 -15.15 18.81
CA GLU A 367 -27.56 -14.90 17.47
C GLU A 367 -26.92 -15.88 16.45
N THR A 368 -27.77 -16.40 15.57
CA THR A 368 -27.40 -17.40 14.55
C THR A 368 -27.61 -16.90 13.13
N ASN A 369 -28.39 -15.85 12.93
CA ASN A 369 -28.54 -15.20 11.63
C ASN A 369 -27.26 -14.41 11.29
N SER A 370 -26.53 -14.85 10.27
CA SER A 370 -25.24 -14.25 9.89
C SER A 370 -25.35 -12.77 9.54
N TRP A 371 -26.47 -12.32 8.97
CA TRP A 371 -26.68 -10.92 8.63
C TRP A 371 -26.95 -10.05 9.85
N VAL A 372 -27.77 -10.52 10.78
CA VAL A 372 -28.01 -9.81 12.05
C VAL A 372 -26.71 -9.68 12.84
N VAL A 373 -25.88 -10.72 12.85
CA VAL A 373 -24.54 -10.69 13.44
C VAL A 373 -23.65 -9.62 12.79
N ALA A 374 -23.58 -9.60 11.45
CA ALA A 374 -22.78 -8.61 10.73
C ALA A 374 -23.24 -7.18 11.05
N GLN A 375 -24.56 -6.92 11.05
CA GLN A 375 -25.11 -5.61 11.41
C GLN A 375 -24.80 -5.23 12.86
N ALA A 376 -24.92 -6.16 13.81
CA ALA A 376 -24.61 -5.91 15.22
C ALA A 376 -23.14 -5.54 15.43
N ILE A 377 -22.22 -6.21 14.72
CA ILE A 377 -20.79 -5.86 14.72
C ILE A 377 -20.57 -4.48 14.12
N GLY A 378 -21.18 -4.18 12.96
CA GLY A 378 -21.08 -2.87 12.30
C GLY A 378 -21.58 -1.73 13.19
N ASP A 379 -22.77 -1.89 13.76
CA ASP A 379 -23.40 -0.92 14.66
C ASP A 379 -22.57 -0.74 15.96
N TRP A 380 -21.92 -1.80 16.46
CA TRP A 380 -21.03 -1.71 17.62
C TRP A 380 -19.74 -0.96 17.28
N VAL A 381 -19.09 -1.27 16.17
CA VAL A 381 -17.86 -0.59 15.73
C VAL A 381 -18.12 0.90 15.52
N PHE A 382 -19.17 1.26 14.77
CA PHE A 382 -19.56 2.66 14.52
C PHE A 382 -19.78 3.46 15.81
N ARG A 383 -20.37 2.83 16.83
CA ARG A 383 -20.70 3.49 18.10
C ARG A 383 -19.51 3.61 19.04
N VAL A 384 -18.60 2.64 19.03
CA VAL A 384 -17.54 2.51 20.04
C VAL A 384 -16.23 3.13 19.58
N ILE A 385 -15.96 3.17 18.28
CA ILE A 385 -14.72 3.72 17.75
C ILE A 385 -14.87 5.23 17.53
N GLU A 386 -14.04 6.00 18.21
CA GLU A 386 -13.93 7.43 18.00
C GLU A 386 -13.20 7.71 16.69
N LYS A 387 -13.81 8.52 15.82
CA LYS A 387 -13.23 8.89 14.52
C LYS A 387 -12.08 9.87 14.73
N LYS A 388 -10.87 9.36 14.62
CA LYS A 388 -9.63 10.15 14.64
C LYS A 388 -8.74 9.69 13.52
N THR A 389 -8.18 10.63 12.78
CA THR A 389 -7.10 10.31 11.84
C THR A 389 -5.91 9.82 12.63
N THR A 390 -5.39 8.64 12.31
CA THR A 390 -4.18 8.11 12.93
C THR A 390 -3.25 7.62 11.85
N VAL A 391 -1.96 7.89 11.98
CA VAL A 391 -0.96 7.20 11.19
C VAL A 391 -0.42 6.04 12.03
N SER A 392 -0.84 4.83 11.67
CA SER A 392 -0.43 3.59 12.33
C SER A 392 -0.30 2.46 11.31
N LEU A 393 0.41 1.40 11.68
CA LEU A 393 0.26 0.12 10.98
C LEU A 393 -1.02 -0.56 11.47
N PRO A 394 -1.91 -1.02 10.57
CA PRO A 394 -3.15 -1.68 10.96
C PRO A 394 -2.95 -2.84 11.93
N SER A 395 -3.62 -2.76 13.08
CA SER A 395 -3.80 -3.88 14.01
C SER A 395 -5.20 -3.83 14.62
N ALA A 396 -6.07 -4.76 14.22
CA ALA A 396 -7.41 -4.86 14.79
C ALA A 396 -7.41 -5.02 16.33
N LEU A 397 -6.36 -5.61 16.90
CA LEU A 397 -6.24 -5.76 18.36
C LEU A 397 -5.94 -4.43 19.05
N ASP A 398 -5.07 -3.59 18.47
CA ASP A 398 -4.82 -2.24 18.98
C ASP A 398 -6.06 -1.34 18.87
N VAL A 399 -6.82 -1.46 17.77
CA VAL A 399 -8.07 -0.72 17.61
C VAL A 399 -9.09 -1.13 18.67
N LEU A 400 -9.22 -2.44 18.94
CA LEU A 400 -10.12 -2.94 19.99
C LEU A 400 -9.75 -2.38 21.37
N ALA A 401 -8.45 -2.25 21.67
CA ALA A 401 -7.96 -1.74 22.94
C ALA A 401 -8.16 -0.22 23.08
N ARG A 402 -7.80 0.55 22.05
CA ARG A 402 -7.80 2.03 22.08
C ARG A 402 -9.14 2.66 21.78
N ARG A 403 -9.93 2.03 20.92
CA ARG A 403 -11.25 2.52 20.46
C ARG A 403 -11.21 3.86 19.73
N GLU A 404 -10.16 4.08 18.95
CA GLU A 404 -10.03 5.24 18.07
C GLU A 404 -9.42 4.82 16.74
N GLY A 405 -9.74 5.56 15.67
CA GLY A 405 -9.21 5.30 14.33
C GLY A 405 -10.04 5.90 13.20
N ASP A 406 -9.58 5.72 11.96
CA ASP A 406 -10.27 6.14 10.75
C ASP A 406 -10.89 4.96 10.00
N CYS A 407 -11.18 5.13 8.71
CA CYS A 407 -11.77 4.10 7.86
C CYS A 407 -11.02 2.76 7.87
N ASN A 408 -9.69 2.80 7.99
CA ASN A 408 -8.87 1.60 8.08
C ASN A 408 -9.14 0.89 9.40
N GLU A 409 -8.96 1.56 10.54
CA GLU A 409 -9.18 0.95 11.85
C GLU A 409 -10.60 0.38 12.02
N HIS A 410 -11.63 1.09 11.57
CA HIS A 410 -13.02 0.61 11.60
C HIS A 410 -13.19 -0.68 10.78
N THR A 411 -12.62 -0.69 9.58
CA THR A 411 -12.72 -1.84 8.66
C THR A 411 -11.94 -3.05 9.16
N TYR A 412 -10.70 -2.86 9.60
CA TYR A 412 -9.87 -3.94 10.14
C TYR A 412 -10.49 -4.54 11.41
N LEU A 413 -11.01 -3.71 12.32
CA LEU A 413 -11.69 -4.20 13.51
C LEU A 413 -12.98 -4.96 13.17
N PHE A 414 -13.79 -4.43 12.25
CA PHE A 414 -14.99 -5.12 11.79
C PHE A 414 -14.64 -6.50 11.21
N VAL A 415 -13.66 -6.57 10.30
CA VAL A 415 -13.28 -7.84 9.65
C VAL A 415 -12.75 -8.83 10.67
N ALA A 416 -11.92 -8.41 11.63
CA ALA A 416 -11.42 -9.29 12.68
C ALA A 416 -12.55 -9.81 13.59
N LEU A 417 -13.49 -8.96 13.99
CA LEU A 417 -14.67 -9.36 14.78
C LEU A 417 -15.60 -10.29 14.01
N ALA A 418 -15.82 -10.03 12.72
CA ALA A 418 -16.63 -10.89 11.84
C ALA A 418 -16.01 -12.27 11.70
N ARG A 419 -14.70 -12.35 11.43
CA ARG A 419 -13.95 -13.62 11.37
C ARG A 419 -13.99 -14.37 12.71
N ALA A 420 -13.81 -13.66 13.83
CA ALA A 420 -13.93 -14.20 15.18
C ALA A 420 -15.35 -14.72 15.50
N ALA A 421 -16.38 -14.14 14.88
CA ALA A 421 -17.76 -14.60 14.94
C ALA A 421 -18.07 -15.76 13.96
N GLY A 422 -17.10 -16.20 13.15
CA GLY A 422 -17.29 -17.28 12.17
C GLY A 422 -17.90 -16.83 10.85
N LEU A 423 -17.80 -15.54 10.51
CA LEU A 423 -18.22 -14.98 9.23
C LEU A 423 -17.00 -14.70 8.33
N PRO A 424 -16.93 -15.27 7.13
CA PRO A 424 -15.88 -14.92 6.17
C PRO A 424 -15.99 -13.44 5.82
N ALA A 425 -14.88 -12.71 5.95
CA ALA A 425 -14.86 -11.28 5.70
C ALA A 425 -13.55 -10.85 5.04
N ARG A 426 -13.64 -9.85 4.16
CA ARG A 426 -12.52 -9.26 3.43
C ARG A 426 -12.63 -7.74 3.42
N ILE A 427 -11.50 -7.10 3.13
CA ILE A 427 -11.39 -5.65 3.05
C ILE A 427 -11.51 -5.24 1.58
N HIS A 428 -12.39 -4.29 1.30
CA HIS A 428 -12.40 -3.53 0.06
C HIS A 428 -11.72 -2.20 0.30
N VAL A 429 -10.98 -1.74 -0.70
CA VAL A 429 -10.43 -0.39 -0.72
C VAL A 429 -10.72 0.24 -2.08
N GLY A 430 -11.00 1.53 -2.07
CA GLY A 430 -11.35 2.25 -3.27
C GLY A 430 -11.74 3.67 -2.96
N LEU A 431 -12.81 4.16 -3.59
CA LEU A 431 -13.24 5.55 -3.51
C LEU A 431 -14.64 5.67 -2.91
N VAL A 432 -14.85 6.69 -2.08
CA VAL A 432 -16.18 7.09 -1.58
C VAL A 432 -16.40 8.57 -1.82
N TYR A 433 -17.58 8.92 -2.34
CA TYR A 433 -17.97 10.31 -2.49
C TYR A 433 -18.33 10.91 -1.13
N SER A 434 -17.63 11.96 -0.73
CA SER A 434 -17.89 12.68 0.52
C SER A 434 -17.89 14.18 0.28
N GLU A 435 -18.76 14.87 1.02
CA GLU A 435 -18.78 16.32 1.12
C GLU A 435 -18.10 16.69 2.43
N MET A 436 -16.90 17.27 2.35
CA MET A 436 -16.20 17.78 3.52
C MET A 436 -16.51 19.27 3.72
N ASP A 437 -16.58 19.70 4.97
CA ASP A 437 -16.94 21.08 5.32
C ASP A 437 -16.10 22.11 4.55
N GLY A 438 -16.77 22.93 3.75
CA GLY A 438 -16.14 24.02 2.98
C GLY A 438 -15.46 23.59 1.67
N ALA A 439 -15.54 22.33 1.26
CA ALA A 439 -15.02 21.83 -0.02
C ALA A 439 -16.14 21.29 -0.93
N PRO A 440 -16.03 21.41 -2.27
CA PRO A 440 -16.94 20.71 -3.17
C PRO A 440 -16.79 19.19 -2.97
N GLY A 441 -17.90 18.46 -3.06
CA GLY A 441 -17.88 17.01 -2.88
C GLY A 441 -16.93 16.31 -3.85
N ALA A 442 -16.12 15.41 -3.31
CA ALA A 442 -15.05 14.73 -4.03
C ALA A 442 -15.00 13.25 -3.64
N PHE A 443 -14.26 12.47 -4.42
CA PHE A 443 -13.99 11.07 -4.11
C PHE A 443 -12.72 10.96 -3.27
N TYR A 444 -12.84 10.35 -2.09
CA TYR A 444 -11.72 10.09 -1.19
C TYR A 444 -11.40 8.61 -1.14
N TYR A 445 -10.12 8.30 -0.94
CA TYR A 445 -9.72 6.93 -0.68
C TYR A 445 -10.35 6.44 0.63
N HIS A 446 -10.90 5.23 0.59
CA HIS A 446 -11.65 4.67 1.70
C HIS A 446 -11.51 3.15 1.74
N ALA A 447 -11.57 2.60 2.95
CA ALA A 447 -11.64 1.16 3.18
C ALA A 447 -12.97 0.80 3.84
N TRP A 448 -13.58 -0.32 3.43
CA TRP A 448 -14.80 -0.86 4.02
C TRP A 448 -14.84 -2.39 3.95
N PRO A 449 -15.59 -3.06 4.83
CA PRO A 449 -15.70 -4.52 4.82
C PRO A 449 -16.72 -5.05 3.79
N SER A 450 -16.41 -6.24 3.27
CA SER A 450 -17.36 -7.15 2.63
C SER A 450 -17.43 -8.44 3.44
N VAL A 451 -18.63 -8.87 3.81
CA VAL A 451 -18.87 -10.03 4.66
C VAL A 451 -19.78 -11.03 3.95
N TYR A 452 -19.47 -12.32 4.09
CA TYR A 452 -20.28 -13.39 3.52
C TYR A 452 -21.34 -13.84 4.52
N VAL A 453 -22.61 -13.65 4.16
CA VAL A 453 -23.79 -13.95 4.98
C VAL A 453 -24.76 -14.87 4.23
N GLY A 454 -24.24 -15.78 3.41
CA GLY A 454 -24.99 -16.53 2.39
C GLY A 454 -24.79 -15.97 0.98
N GLU A 455 -24.51 -14.67 0.93
CA GLU A 455 -23.96 -13.95 -0.22
C GLU A 455 -23.00 -12.87 0.28
N TRP A 456 -22.20 -12.29 -0.62
CA TRP A 456 -21.32 -11.17 -0.27
C TRP A 456 -22.13 -9.90 -0.13
N VAL A 457 -22.03 -9.26 1.05
CA VAL A 457 -22.67 -7.99 1.33
C VAL A 457 -21.63 -7.00 1.83
N GLU A 458 -21.59 -5.83 1.21
CA GLU A 458 -20.75 -4.71 1.60
C GLU A 458 -21.52 -3.76 2.54
N LEU A 459 -20.88 -3.36 3.64
CA LEU A 459 -21.39 -2.39 4.61
C LEU A 459 -20.26 -1.46 5.05
N ASP A 460 -20.57 -0.34 5.71
CA ASP A 460 -19.54 0.60 6.15
C ASP A 460 -19.72 0.99 7.64
N PRO A 461 -18.89 0.42 8.54
CA PRO A 461 -18.92 0.75 9.96
C PRO A 461 -18.34 2.14 10.27
N THR A 462 -17.59 2.75 9.35
CA THR A 462 -17.06 4.12 9.49
C THR A 462 -18.19 5.13 9.31
N LEU A 463 -19.06 4.89 8.34
CA LEU A 463 -20.19 5.76 8.02
C LEU A 463 -21.50 5.33 8.68
N GLY A 464 -21.50 4.23 9.43
CA GLY A 464 -22.69 3.71 10.12
C GLY A 464 -23.72 3.12 9.15
N GLN A 465 -23.29 2.68 7.97
CA GLN A 465 -24.15 2.18 6.92
C GLN A 465 -24.28 0.67 7.03
N LYS A 466 -25.53 0.22 7.15
CA LYS A 466 -25.86 -1.21 7.18
C LYS A 466 -25.64 -1.89 5.84
N THR A 467 -25.73 -1.14 4.74
CA THR A 467 -25.30 -1.55 3.41
C THR A 467 -24.73 -0.31 2.71
N VAL A 468 -23.71 -0.48 1.89
CA VAL A 468 -23.09 0.63 1.15
C VAL A 468 -24.01 1.16 0.05
N ASP A 469 -23.96 2.47 -0.18
CA ASP A 469 -24.62 3.14 -1.30
C ASP A 469 -23.82 3.01 -2.62
N ALA A 470 -24.34 3.58 -3.70
CA ALA A 470 -23.70 3.54 -5.01
C ALA A 470 -22.45 4.43 -5.13
N THR A 471 -22.11 5.22 -4.11
CA THR A 471 -20.91 6.07 -4.12
C THR A 471 -19.64 5.34 -3.68
N HIS A 472 -19.75 4.09 -3.21
CA HIS A 472 -18.62 3.23 -2.87
C HIS A 472 -18.12 2.47 -4.10
N ILE A 473 -16.98 2.88 -4.60
CA ILE A 473 -16.32 2.30 -5.78
C ILE A 473 -15.10 1.51 -5.32
N SER A 474 -15.24 0.19 -5.22
CA SER A 474 -14.15 -0.77 -4.98
C SER A 474 -13.15 -0.76 -6.12
N VAL A 475 -11.87 -0.61 -5.80
CA VAL A 475 -10.75 -0.63 -6.74
C VAL A 475 -9.73 -1.73 -6.39
N ALA A 476 -9.69 -2.18 -5.15
CA ALA A 476 -8.85 -3.29 -4.73
C ALA A 476 -9.51 -4.06 -3.60
N GLN A 477 -9.01 -5.27 -3.36
CA GLN A 477 -9.38 -6.09 -2.22
C GLN A 477 -8.13 -6.64 -1.55
N GLY A 478 -8.15 -6.67 -0.22
CA GLY A 478 -7.08 -7.26 0.57
C GLY A 478 -6.55 -6.33 1.65
N GLU A 479 -5.46 -6.79 2.26
CA GLU A 479 -4.80 -6.10 3.36
C GLU A 479 -3.75 -5.11 2.83
N ILE A 480 -2.86 -4.62 3.71
CA ILE A 480 -1.95 -3.48 3.44
C ILE A 480 -1.22 -3.63 2.10
N ALA A 481 -0.68 -4.82 1.80
CA ALA A 481 0.04 -5.08 0.55
C ALA A 481 -0.81 -4.79 -0.69
N ASP A 482 -2.10 -5.09 -0.66
CA ASP A 482 -3.03 -4.81 -1.75
C ASP A 482 -3.46 -3.35 -1.78
N GLN A 483 -3.56 -2.71 -0.60
CA GLN A 483 -3.88 -1.28 -0.51
C GLN A 483 -2.80 -0.39 -1.12
N LEU A 484 -1.51 -0.80 -1.04
CA LEU A 484 -0.40 -0.07 -1.65
C LEU A 484 -0.57 0.13 -3.16
N LYS A 485 -1.35 -0.72 -3.84
CA LYS A 485 -1.68 -0.57 -5.27
C LYS A 485 -2.41 0.74 -5.56
N LEU A 486 -3.15 1.27 -4.59
CA LEU A 486 -3.86 2.55 -4.74
C LEU A 486 -2.90 3.74 -4.80
N LEU A 487 -1.68 3.61 -4.27
CA LEU A 487 -0.64 4.64 -4.41
C LEU A 487 -0.32 4.92 -5.88
N GLY A 488 -0.38 3.90 -6.74
CA GLY A 488 -0.19 4.05 -8.18
C GLY A 488 -1.30 4.85 -8.88
N LEU A 489 -2.48 4.94 -8.29
CA LEU A 489 -3.62 5.69 -8.84
C LEU A 489 -3.60 7.16 -8.39
N MET A 490 -2.91 7.46 -7.29
CA MET A 490 -2.92 8.79 -6.67
C MET A 490 -2.32 9.85 -7.59
N GLY A 491 -3.04 10.96 -7.73
CA GLY A 491 -2.66 12.05 -8.64
C GLY A 491 -2.77 11.71 -10.14
N GLN A 492 -3.17 10.49 -10.48
CA GLN A 492 -3.23 10.02 -11.87
C GLN A 492 -4.65 9.76 -12.36
N VAL A 493 -5.65 9.78 -11.48
CA VAL A 493 -7.05 9.49 -11.81
C VAL A 493 -7.97 10.67 -11.53
N SER A 494 -9.07 10.74 -12.28
CA SER A 494 -10.19 11.68 -12.11
C SER A 494 -11.50 10.98 -12.39
N VAL A 495 -12.60 11.49 -11.82
CA VAL A 495 -13.95 10.92 -11.96
C VAL A 495 -14.89 11.96 -12.57
N GLU A 496 -15.70 11.55 -13.52
CA GLU A 496 -16.84 12.32 -14.03
C GLU A 496 -18.14 11.58 -13.73
N ILE A 497 -19.08 12.27 -13.09
CA ILE A 497 -20.42 11.75 -12.82
C ILE A 497 -21.25 11.91 -14.09
N VAL A 498 -21.74 10.80 -14.63
CA VAL A 498 -22.54 10.74 -15.86
C VAL A 498 -24.03 10.74 -15.54
N GLU A 499 -24.43 9.97 -14.53
CA GLU A 499 -25.83 9.80 -14.14
C GLU A 499 -25.92 9.36 -12.67
N GLU A 500 -26.93 9.81 -11.92
CA GLU A 500 -27.25 9.34 -10.58
C GLU A 500 -28.75 9.02 -10.44
N ARG A 501 -29.10 8.06 -9.58
CA ARG A 501 -30.48 7.73 -9.23
C ARG A 501 -30.63 7.31 -7.78
#